data_AF-A0AAP0LHW4-F1
#
_entry.id   AF-A0AAP0LHW4-F1
#
_cell.length_a   1.000
_cell.length_b   1.000
_cell.length_c   1.000
_cell.angle_alpha   90.00
_cell.angle_beta   90.00
_cell.angle_gamma   90.00
#
_symmetry.space_group_name_H-M   'P 1'
#
loop_
_entity.id
_entity.type
_entity.pdbx_description
1 polymer ?
#
loop_
_entity_poly.entity_id
_entity_poly.type
_entity_poly.pdbx_seq_one_letter_code
_entity_poly.pdbx_strand_id
1 'polypeptide(L)' 'MRKSFLLEAKWYSSGYMPILEEYMDNAWISVSGPVILLHAYTLIANPATEEALQFLEEYRNIIRCPSVIF' A
#
# COMPACT_ATOMS: atom_id res chain seq x y z
N MET A 1 0.31 5.58 -2.65
CA MET A 1 1.54 6.13 -2.06
C MET A 1 1.59 7.66 -2.06
N ARG A 2 1.80 8.37 -3.18
CA ARG A 2 1.92 9.86 -3.11
C ARG A 2 0.69 10.55 -2.48
N LYS A 3 -0.51 10.09 -2.81
CA LYS A 3 -1.77 10.59 -2.21
C LYS A 3 -1.87 10.26 -0.71
N SER A 4 -1.38 9.07 -0.29
CA SER A 4 -1.45 8.67 1.11
C SER A 4 -0.48 9.44 2.00
N PHE A 5 0.74 9.71 1.51
CA PHE A 5 1.67 10.63 2.19
C PHE A 5 1.15 12.05 2.26
N LEU A 6 0.52 12.55 1.18
CA LEU A 6 -0.07 13.89 1.21
C LEU A 6 -1.21 13.98 2.23
N LEU A 7 -2.00 12.90 2.42
CA LEU A 7 -3.06 12.87 3.42
C LEU A 7 -2.49 12.95 4.85
N GLU A 8 -1.44 12.17 5.16
CA GLU A 8 -0.74 12.25 6.44
C GLU A 8 -0.12 13.62 6.67
N ALA A 9 0.51 14.20 5.65
CA ALA A 9 1.05 15.56 5.74
C ALA A 9 -0.03 16.60 6.04
N LYS A 10 -1.23 16.44 5.45
CA LYS A 10 -2.39 17.30 5.76
C LYS A 10 -2.83 17.12 7.20
N TRP A 11 -3.03 15.88 7.67
CA TRP A 11 -3.40 15.58 9.06
C TRP A 11 -2.40 16.21 10.04
N TYR A 12 -1.11 16.03 9.79
CA TYR A 12 -0.05 16.65 10.57
C TYR A 12 -0.14 18.18 10.58
N SER A 13 -0.27 18.80 9.41
CA SER A 13 -0.32 20.27 9.29
C SER A 13 -1.55 20.91 9.92
N SER A 14 -2.68 20.20 9.98
CA SER A 14 -3.93 20.69 10.58
C SER A 14 -4.07 20.32 12.06
N GLY A 15 -3.15 19.52 12.62
CA GLY A 15 -3.27 18.96 13.96
C GLY A 15 -4.42 17.95 14.09
N TYR A 16 -4.93 17.42 12.99
CA TYR A 16 -6.01 16.43 12.99
C TYR A 16 -5.49 15.06 13.40
N MET A 17 -6.17 14.42 14.34
CA MET A 17 -5.88 13.07 14.78
C MET A 17 -6.95 12.12 14.23
N PRO A 18 -6.62 11.31 13.19
CA PRO A 18 -7.55 10.34 12.65
C PRO A 18 -7.85 9.24 13.69
N ILE A 19 -9.05 8.66 13.61
CA ILE A 19 -9.35 7.43 14.36
C ILE A 19 -8.59 6.25 13.77
N LEU A 20 -8.45 5.16 14.54
CA LEU A 20 -7.68 3.99 14.13
C LEU A 20 -8.09 3.47 12.75
N GLU A 21 -9.39 3.33 12.49
CA GLU A 21 -9.90 2.83 11.21
C GLU A 21 -9.48 3.73 10.03
N GLU A 22 -9.66 5.04 10.17
CA GLU A 22 -9.29 6.02 9.16
C GLU A 22 -7.77 6.05 8.91
N TYR A 23 -6.97 6.00 9.97
CA TYR A 23 -5.53 5.90 9.86
C TYR A 23 -5.12 4.62 9.14
N MET A 24 -5.67 3.47 9.57
CA MET A 24 -5.30 2.16 9.03
C MET A 24 -5.66 2.01 7.56
N ASP A 25 -6.73 2.66 7.07
CA ASP A 25 -7.09 2.67 5.65
C ASP A 25 -6.09 3.44 4.77
N ASN A 26 -5.35 4.40 5.33
CA ASN A 26 -4.26 5.09 4.65
C ASN A 26 -2.88 4.44 4.88
N ALA A 27 -2.63 3.99 6.12
CA ALA A 27 -1.32 3.57 6.62
C ALA A 27 -0.73 2.39 5.84
N TRP A 28 -1.55 1.39 5.50
CA TRP A 28 -1.10 0.23 4.72
C TRP A 28 -0.58 0.62 3.32
N ILE A 29 -0.92 1.80 2.82
CA ILE A 29 -0.43 2.34 1.55
C ILE A 29 0.80 3.25 1.76
N SER A 30 0.82 4.07 2.81
CA SER A 30 1.92 5.00 3.10
C SER A 30 3.17 4.29 3.61
N VAL A 31 3.05 3.14 4.28
CA VAL A 31 4.21 2.33 4.74
C VAL A 31 5.05 1.72 3.61
N SER A 32 4.68 1.96 2.34
CA SER A 32 5.39 1.49 1.15
C SER A 32 5.35 -0.03 0.90
N GLY A 33 4.72 -0.81 1.78
CA GLY A 33 4.51 -2.26 1.63
C GLY A 33 4.03 -2.67 0.24
N PRO A 34 2.97 -2.04 -0.33
CA PRO A 34 2.47 -2.41 -1.64
C PRO A 34 3.47 -2.22 -2.77
N VAL A 35 4.29 -1.17 -2.70
CA VAL A 35 5.30 -0.86 -3.72
C VAL A 35 6.49 -1.82 -3.61
N ILE A 36 6.94 -2.11 -2.39
CA ILE A 36 8.03 -3.07 -2.16
C ILE A 36 7.62 -4.46 -2.68
N LEU A 37 6.41 -4.91 -2.35
CA LEU A 37 5.91 -6.22 -2.78
C LEU A 37 5.73 -6.31 -4.30
N LEU A 38 5.22 -5.24 -4.94
CA LEU A 38 5.12 -5.18 -6.39
C LEU A 38 6.50 -5.28 -7.05
N HIS A 39 7.47 -4.49 -6.59
CA HIS A 39 8.84 -4.56 -7.12
C HIS A 39 9.48 -5.93 -6.90
N ALA A 40 9.34 -6.51 -5.71
CA ALA A 40 9.84 -7.85 -5.40
C ALA A 40 9.22 -8.89 -6.35
N TYR A 41 7.91 -8.83 -6.58
CA TYR A 41 7.21 -9.71 -7.51
C TYR A 41 7.78 -9.57 -8.93
N THR A 42 7.91 -8.36 -9.46
CA THR A 42 8.43 -8.13 -10.82
C THR A 42 9.88 -8.56 -11.02
N LEU A 43 10.68 -8.55 -9.94
CA LEU A 43 12.07 -9.03 -9.97
C LEU A 43 12.15 -10.56 -9.96
N ILE A 44 11.26 -11.21 -9.21
CA ILE A 44 11.23 -12.68 -9.07
C ILE A 44 10.54 -13.33 -10.28
N ALA A 45 9.36 -12.83 -10.65
CA ALA A 45 8.61 -13.25 -11.83
C ALA A 45 9.11 -12.42 -13.02
N ASN A 46 10.21 -12.85 -13.64
CA ASN A 46 10.77 -12.19 -14.82
C ASN A 46 10.73 -13.13 -16.06
N PRO A 47 9.95 -12.81 -17.11
CA PRO A 47 9.09 -11.64 -17.23
C PRO A 47 7.79 -11.79 -16.44
N ALA A 48 7.34 -10.71 -15.81
CA ALA A 48 6.02 -10.67 -15.18
C ALA A 48 4.96 -10.61 -16.27
N THR A 49 3.90 -11.41 -16.15
CA THR A 49 2.80 -11.40 -17.12
C THR A 49 1.68 -10.46 -16.65
N GLU A 50 0.96 -9.87 -17.60
CA GLU A 50 -0.16 -8.96 -17.31
C GLU A 50 -1.27 -9.67 -16.52
N GLU A 51 -1.52 -10.95 -16.78
CA GLU A 51 -2.51 -11.76 -16.06
C GLU A 51 -2.14 -11.91 -14.58
N ALA A 52 -0.85 -12.02 -14.29
CA ALA A 52 -0.39 -12.15 -12.92
C ALA A 52 -0.40 -10.81 -12.16
N LEU A 53 -0.21 -9.68 -12.86
CA LEU A 53 -0.45 -8.35 -12.30
C LEU A 53 -1.94 -8.14 -12.02
N GLN A 54 -2.84 -8.57 -12.91
CA GLN A 54 -4.29 -8.54 -12.68
C GLN A 54 -4.69 -9.41 -11.49
N PHE A 55 -4.09 -10.59 -11.32
CA PHE A 55 -4.31 -11.44 -10.15
C PHE A 55 -3.92 -10.74 -8.84
N LEU A 56 -2.84 -9.97 -8.82
CA LEU A 56 -2.44 -9.19 -7.64
C LEU A 56 -3.45 -8.08 -7.30
N GLU A 57 -4.13 -7.51 -8.30
CA GLU A 57 -5.22 -6.55 -8.10
C GLU A 57 -6.51 -7.22 -7.60
N GLU A 58 -6.84 -8.41 -8.13
CA GLU A 58 -8.00 -9.19 -7.72
C GLU A 58 -7.87 -9.65 -6.26
N TYR A 59 -6.68 -10.16 -5.88
CA TYR A 59 -6.37 -10.64 -4.54
C TYR A 59 -5.59 -9.59 -3.72
N ARG A 60 -6.17 -8.39 -3.60
CA ARG A 60 -5.58 -7.25 -2.86
C ARG A 60 -5.07 -7.59 -1.45
N ASN A 61 -5.64 -8.60 -0.79
CA ASN A 61 -5.21 -9.02 0.55
C ASN A 61 -3.79 -9.59 0.58
N ILE A 62 -3.30 -10.18 -0.52
CA ILE A 62 -1.91 -10.66 -0.63
C ILE A 62 -0.93 -9.49 -0.47
N ILE A 63 -1.34 -8.28 -0.86
CA ILE A 63 -0.55 -7.06 -0.70
C ILE A 63 -0.91 -6.34 0.60
N ARG A 64 -2.20 -6.18 0.89
CA ARG A 64 -2.68 -5.39 2.04
C ARG A 64 -2.28 -6.02 3.37
N CYS A 65 -2.50 -7.32 3.56
CA CYS A 65 -2.21 -7.98 4.84
C CYS A 65 -0.75 -7.84 5.30
N PRO A 66 0.27 -8.17 4.48
CA PRO A 66 1.66 -7.95 4.88
C PRO A 66 2.00 -6.46 5.04
N SER A 67 1.35 -5.57 4.28
CA SER A 67 1.54 -4.12 4.44
C SER A 67 0.93 -3.58 5.74
N VAL A 68 -0.08 -4.24 6.31
CA VAL A 68 -0.64 -3.90 7.63
C VAL A 68 0.25 -4.39 8.78
N ILE A 69 1.08 -5.42 8.54
CA ILE A 69 2.00 -5.96 9.55
C ILE A 69 3.28 -5.10 9.68
N PHE A 70 3.73 -4.49 8.58
CA PHE A 70 4.91 -3.61 8.51
C PHE A 70 4.69 -2.30 9.28
#